data_AF-A0A017SW62-F1
#
_entry.id   AF-A0A017SW62-F1
#
_cell.length_a   1.000
_cell.length_b   1.000
_cell.length_c   1.000
_cell.angle_alpha   90.00
_cell.angle_beta   90.00
_cell.angle_gamma   90.00
#
_symmetry.space_group_name_H-M   'P 1'
#
loop_
_entity.id
_entity.type
_entity.pdbx_description
1 polymer ?
#
loop_
_entity_poly.entity_id
_entity_poly.type
_entity_poly.pdbx_seq_one_letter_code
_entity_poly.pdbx_strand_id
1 'polypeptide(L)'
;MAVTPIEAAGLRETPAAGGENAMSRMMEEPRLVGTHSISFEPPSLAVVRLRGPMSEADIRGLREVMNGGAKGHTHRLFLLDLSEAGQPSPEARRYMVHGPLKTPYRGMALFHGSFHTRTMAKLMMAGLSVLARLRDNPVALFGSEAEARAWLLERHRKITREARVEAQSA
;
A
#
# COMPACT_ATOMS: atom_id res chain seq x y z
N MET A 1 -36.69 -52.08 49.86
CA MET A 1 -36.67 -52.28 48.40
C MET A 1 -37.26 -51.03 47.76
N ALA A 2 -36.43 -50.19 47.17
CA ALA A 2 -36.80 -49.16 46.20
C ALA A 2 -35.51 -48.69 45.52
N VAL A 3 -35.48 -48.81 44.20
CA VAL A 3 -34.36 -48.50 43.30
C VAL A 3 -34.52 -47.06 42.83
N THR A 4 -33.45 -46.27 42.87
CA THR A 4 -33.40 -44.93 42.27
C THR A 4 -32.50 -44.96 41.02
N PRO A 5 -32.92 -44.39 39.87
CA PRO A 5 -32.10 -44.35 38.66
C PRO A 5 -31.26 -43.07 38.52
N ILE A 6 -30.28 -43.19 37.63
CA ILE A 6 -29.23 -42.27 37.19
C ILE A 6 -29.73 -41.36 36.06
N GLU A 7 -29.31 -40.09 36.01
CA GLU A 7 -29.06 -39.24 34.81
C GLU A 7 -28.27 -37.99 35.29
N ALA A 8 -27.03 -37.66 34.89
CA ALA A 8 -26.37 -37.44 33.59
C ALA A 8 -26.40 -35.95 33.13
N ALA A 9 -25.29 -35.54 32.51
CA ALA A 9 -24.99 -34.26 31.83
C ALA A 9 -24.51 -33.09 32.72
N GLY A 10 -23.43 -32.36 32.39
CA GLY A 10 -22.60 -32.38 31.19
C GLY A 10 -21.35 -31.52 31.41
N LEU A 11 -20.26 -31.99 30.83
CA LEU A 11 -18.92 -31.41 30.86
C LEU A 11 -18.90 -30.02 30.20
N ARG A 12 -18.12 -29.11 30.77
CA ARG A 12 -17.78 -27.83 30.16
C ARG A 12 -16.88 -28.09 28.96
N GLU A 13 -17.37 -27.81 27.77
CA GLU A 13 -16.56 -27.72 26.56
C GLU A 13 -15.68 -26.45 26.64
N THR A 14 -14.37 -26.66 26.60
CA THR A 14 -13.39 -25.63 26.24
C THR A 14 -13.50 -25.35 24.74
N PRO A 15 -13.65 -24.11 24.28
CA PRO A 15 -13.51 -23.83 22.86
C PRO A 15 -12.02 -23.82 22.49
N ALA A 16 -11.62 -24.84 21.76
CA ALA A 16 -10.49 -24.76 20.85
C ALA A 16 -10.96 -24.02 19.58
N ALA A 17 -10.42 -22.84 19.34
CA ALA A 17 -10.39 -22.15 18.06
C ALA A 17 -9.20 -21.19 18.12
N GLY A 18 -8.29 -21.11 17.17
CA GLY A 18 -8.30 -21.58 15.80
C GLY A 18 -7.54 -20.54 15.00
N GLY A 19 -6.43 -20.94 14.36
CA GLY A 19 -6.00 -20.49 13.02
C GLY A 19 -5.99 -19.02 12.61
N GLU A 20 -6.14 -18.03 13.48
CA GLU A 20 -6.08 -16.62 13.11
C GLU A 20 -4.71 -16.04 13.48
N ASN A 21 -4.06 -15.38 12.51
CA ASN A 21 -2.83 -14.59 12.66
C ASN A 21 -1.46 -15.26 12.56
N ALA A 22 -1.26 -16.06 11.53
CA ALA A 22 0.02 -16.00 10.81
C ALA A 22 0.10 -14.76 9.87
N MET A 23 -1.03 -14.32 9.27
CA MET A 23 -1.03 -13.22 8.29
C MET A 23 -1.04 -11.81 8.88
N SER A 24 -1.71 -11.53 10.01
CA SER A 24 -1.59 -10.18 10.63
C SER A 24 -0.33 -10.01 11.48
N ARG A 25 0.57 -11.00 11.54
CA ARG A 25 1.91 -10.86 12.13
C ARG A 25 2.98 -10.33 11.16
N MET A 26 2.64 -10.05 9.89
CA MET A 26 3.59 -9.53 8.89
C MET A 26 3.20 -8.16 8.29
N MET A 27 2.12 -7.53 8.77
CA MET A 27 1.73 -6.18 8.39
C MET A 27 2.28 -5.20 9.41
N GLU A 28 3.12 -4.24 8.99
CA GLU A 28 3.48 -3.14 9.87
C GLU A 28 2.22 -2.31 10.19
N GLU A 29 2.11 -1.87 11.44
CA GLU A 29 1.03 -0.98 11.86
C GLU A 29 0.99 0.28 10.97
N PRO A 30 -0.21 0.70 10.49
CA PRO A 30 -0.33 1.89 9.68
C PRO A 30 0.21 3.13 10.40
N ARG A 31 1.14 3.83 9.75
CA ARG A 31 1.66 5.11 10.23
C ARG A 31 0.78 6.22 9.70
N LEU A 32 0.31 7.09 10.60
CA LEU A 32 -0.57 8.20 10.25
C LEU A 32 0.23 9.45 9.86
N VAL A 33 -0.28 10.18 8.87
CA VAL A 33 0.18 11.52 8.47
C VAL A 33 -1.07 12.35 8.22
N GLY A 34 -1.40 13.25 9.16
CA GLY A 34 -2.70 13.90 9.15
C GLY A 34 -3.82 12.86 9.20
N THR A 35 -4.72 12.89 8.22
CA THR A 35 -5.81 11.90 8.04
C THR A 35 -5.42 10.73 7.14
N HIS A 36 -4.23 10.74 6.56
CA HIS A 36 -3.72 9.71 5.65
C HIS A 36 -3.00 8.61 6.42
N SER A 37 -2.91 7.41 5.85
CA SER A 37 -2.15 6.30 6.44
C SER A 37 -1.24 5.63 5.44
N ILE A 38 -0.06 5.20 5.89
CA ILE A 38 0.87 4.35 5.14
C ILE A 38 1.19 3.10 5.96
N SER A 39 1.02 1.92 5.38
CA SER A 39 1.58 0.67 5.89
C SER A 39 2.53 0.05 4.87
N PHE A 40 3.44 -0.81 5.33
CA PHE A 40 4.36 -1.54 4.49
C PHE A 40 4.06 -3.04 4.57
N GLU A 41 4.02 -3.68 3.42
CA GLU A 41 3.79 -5.10 3.28
C GLU A 41 4.97 -5.74 2.52
N PRO A 42 5.48 -6.90 2.96
CA PRO A 42 6.46 -7.65 2.19
C PRO A 42 5.93 -8.04 0.80
N PRO A 43 6.79 -8.16 -0.21
CA PRO A 43 8.24 -7.95 -0.18
C PRO A 43 8.66 -6.49 -0.41
N SER A 44 7.82 -5.65 -1.03
CA SER A 44 8.19 -4.28 -1.41
C SER A 44 7.00 -3.33 -1.57
N LEU A 45 5.84 -3.68 -1.01
CA LEU A 45 4.60 -2.94 -1.18
C LEU A 45 4.44 -1.87 -0.09
N ALA A 46 4.08 -0.66 -0.49
CA ALA A 46 3.57 0.39 0.39
C ALA A 46 2.08 0.58 0.08
N VAL A 47 1.23 0.46 1.10
CA VAL A 47 -0.21 0.69 1.00
C VAL A 47 -0.51 2.05 1.58
N VAL A 48 -1.03 2.94 0.74
CA VAL A 48 -1.31 4.33 1.08
C VAL A 48 -2.81 4.56 0.97
N ARG A 49 -3.45 4.98 2.07
CA ARG A 49 -4.85 5.37 2.08
C ARG A 49 -4.96 6.87 2.23
N LEU A 50 -5.53 7.51 1.21
CA LEU A 50 -5.71 8.96 1.19
C LEU A 50 -7.14 9.29 1.62
N ARG A 51 -7.26 10.12 2.67
CA ARG A 51 -8.52 10.56 3.25
C ARG A 51 -8.53 12.08 3.36
N GLY A 52 -9.52 12.74 2.75
CA GLY A 52 -9.67 14.19 2.80
C GLY A 52 -8.65 14.97 1.96
N PRO A 53 -8.66 16.32 2.07
CA PRO A 53 -7.73 17.20 1.36
C PRO A 53 -6.29 16.97 1.82
N MET A 54 -5.32 17.20 0.93
CA MET A 54 -3.89 17.05 1.22
C MET A 54 -3.18 18.40 1.20
N SER A 55 -2.54 18.76 2.30
CA SER A 55 -1.66 19.92 2.41
C SER A 55 -0.22 19.58 1.97
N GLU A 56 0.63 20.59 1.81
CA GLU A 56 2.07 20.36 1.59
C GLU A 56 2.71 19.58 2.76
N ALA A 57 2.30 19.88 4.00
CA ALA A 57 2.78 19.20 5.19
C ALA A 57 2.45 17.71 5.15
N ASP A 58 1.24 17.35 4.69
CA ASP A 58 0.83 15.95 4.53
C ASP A 58 1.71 15.25 3.49
N ILE A 59 1.94 15.86 2.32
CA ILE A 59 2.80 15.27 1.28
C ILE A 59 4.25 15.12 1.77
N ARG A 60 4.75 16.06 2.58
CA ARG A 60 6.08 15.95 3.22
C ARG A 60 6.15 14.77 4.18
N GLY A 61 5.20 14.67 5.11
CA GLY A 61 5.16 13.55 6.06
C GLY A 61 5.02 12.20 5.36
N LEU A 62 4.15 12.10 4.34
CA LEU A 62 4.00 10.88 3.54
C LEU A 62 5.33 10.52 2.84
N ARG A 63 6.05 11.50 2.27
CA ARG A 63 7.38 11.27 1.67
C ARG A 63 8.42 10.83 2.69
N GLU A 64 8.43 11.39 3.88
CA GLU A 64 9.37 10.99 4.94
C GLU A 64 9.13 9.55 5.36
N VAL A 65 7.87 9.16 5.58
CA VAL A 65 7.49 7.78 5.89
C VAL A 65 7.88 6.83 4.75
N MET A 66 7.56 7.17 3.50
CA MET A 66 7.92 6.35 2.33
C MET A 66 9.43 6.19 2.18
N ASN A 67 10.19 7.28 2.31
CA ASN A 67 11.66 7.24 2.22
C ASN A 67 12.29 6.44 3.36
N GLY A 68 11.71 6.50 4.56
CA GLY A 68 12.12 5.68 5.69
C GLY A 68 11.89 4.19 5.44
N GLY A 69 10.69 3.83 4.95
CA GLY A 69 10.36 2.44 4.59
C GLY A 69 11.14 1.93 3.37
N ALA A 70 11.63 2.79 2.50
CA ALA A 70 12.40 2.39 1.31
C ALA A 70 13.79 1.83 1.62
N LYS A 71 14.36 2.11 2.81
CA LYS A 71 15.72 1.70 3.16
C LYS A 71 15.88 0.19 3.04
N GLY A 72 16.94 -0.26 2.36
CA GLY A 72 17.24 -1.68 2.16
C GLY A 72 16.46 -2.36 1.02
N HIS A 73 15.53 -1.67 0.37
CA HIS A 73 14.81 -2.21 -0.79
C HIS A 73 15.36 -1.63 -2.11
N THR A 74 15.58 -2.50 -3.09
CA THR A 74 16.00 -2.10 -4.44
C THR A 74 14.88 -1.42 -5.23
N HIS A 75 13.62 -1.66 -4.85
CA HIS A 75 12.45 -1.03 -5.43
C HIS A 75 11.30 -0.97 -4.43
N ARG A 76 10.36 -0.05 -4.66
CA ARG A 76 9.08 0.04 -3.95
C ARG A 76 7.92 0.12 -4.94
N LEU A 77 6.84 -0.57 -4.58
CA LEU A 77 5.55 -0.57 -5.28
C LEU A 77 4.52 0.12 -4.40
N PHE A 78 3.58 0.84 -5.01
CA PHE A 78 2.58 1.62 -4.29
C PHE A 78 1.18 1.19 -4.66
N LEU A 79 0.37 0.92 -3.64
CA LEU A 79 -1.05 0.71 -3.73
C LEU A 79 -1.76 1.91 -3.09
N LEU A 80 -2.47 2.70 -3.88
CA LEU A 80 -3.12 3.93 -3.42
C LEU A 80 -4.64 3.76 -3.43
N ASP A 81 -5.24 3.83 -2.24
CA ASP A 81 -6.69 3.93 -2.09
C ASP A 81 -7.12 5.40 -2.21
N LEU A 82 -7.92 5.68 -3.23
CA LEU A 82 -8.45 7.02 -3.51
C LEU A 82 -9.91 7.20 -3.09
N SER A 83 -10.53 6.20 -2.43
CA SER A 83 -11.96 6.19 -2.10
C SER A 83 -12.47 7.47 -1.46
N GLU A 84 -11.70 8.02 -0.52
CA GLU A 84 -12.04 9.25 0.20
C GLU A 84 -10.99 10.35 -0.01
N ALA A 85 -10.21 10.26 -1.09
CA ALA A 85 -9.16 11.23 -1.37
C ALA A 85 -9.76 12.57 -1.83
N GLY A 86 -9.43 13.63 -1.10
CA GLY A 86 -9.71 15.01 -1.47
C GLY A 86 -8.68 15.58 -2.44
N GLN A 87 -8.84 16.86 -2.77
CA GLN A 87 -7.92 17.54 -3.67
C GLN A 87 -6.66 17.98 -2.92
N PRO A 88 -5.46 17.75 -3.49
CA PRO A 88 -4.23 18.35 -2.97
C PRO A 88 -4.23 19.86 -3.21
N SER A 89 -3.75 20.63 -2.23
CA SER A 89 -3.54 22.08 -2.38
C SER A 89 -2.55 22.39 -3.51
N PRO A 90 -2.54 23.61 -4.08
CA PRO A 90 -1.55 24.00 -5.09
C PRO A 90 -0.10 23.76 -4.65
N GLU A 91 0.22 24.05 -3.40
CA GLU A 91 1.53 23.87 -2.78
C GLU A 91 1.84 22.37 -2.64
N ALA A 92 0.86 21.58 -2.20
CA ALA A 92 0.96 20.13 -2.12
C ALA A 92 1.27 19.50 -3.49
N ARG A 93 0.57 19.95 -4.55
CA ARG A 93 0.82 19.51 -5.93
C ARG A 93 2.24 19.88 -6.39
N ARG A 94 2.66 21.12 -6.15
CA ARG A 94 4.01 21.60 -6.52
C ARG A 94 5.08 20.76 -5.81
N TYR A 95 4.93 20.55 -4.51
CA TYR A 95 5.88 19.76 -3.74
C TYR A 95 5.86 18.27 -4.14
N MET A 96 4.69 17.72 -4.51
CA MET A 96 4.60 16.35 -5.01
C MET A 96 5.45 16.16 -6.27
N VAL A 97 5.50 17.14 -7.17
CA VAL A 97 6.23 17.03 -8.45
C VAL A 97 7.71 17.41 -8.33
N HIS A 98 8.02 18.46 -7.57
CA HIS A 98 9.38 19.03 -7.49
C HIS A 98 10.15 18.64 -6.24
N GLY A 99 9.48 18.06 -5.24
CA GLY A 99 10.10 17.67 -3.98
C GLY A 99 11.09 16.51 -4.16
N PRO A 100 12.07 16.37 -3.25
CA PRO A 100 13.07 15.32 -3.34
C PRO A 100 12.41 13.94 -3.27
N LEU A 101 12.73 13.10 -4.25
CA LEU A 101 12.30 11.72 -4.31
C LEU A 101 13.50 10.79 -4.11
N LYS A 102 13.54 10.11 -2.97
CA LYS A 102 14.62 9.16 -2.63
C LYS A 102 14.20 7.71 -2.75
N THR A 103 12.90 7.46 -2.75
CA THR A 103 12.35 6.11 -2.83
C THR A 103 12.38 5.61 -4.29
N PRO A 104 12.90 4.40 -4.56
CA PRO A 104 12.96 3.83 -5.91
C PRO A 104 11.58 3.32 -6.36
N TYR A 105 10.71 4.22 -6.84
CA TYR A 105 9.37 3.84 -7.31
C TYR A 105 9.47 3.02 -8.60
N ARG A 106 8.82 1.84 -8.62
CA ARG A 106 8.81 0.95 -9.80
C ARG A 106 7.41 0.47 -10.20
N GLY A 107 6.36 1.03 -9.62
CA GLY A 107 4.98 0.81 -10.04
C GLY A 107 3.99 1.40 -9.04
N MET A 108 2.90 1.97 -9.56
CA MET A 108 1.82 2.55 -8.75
C MET A 108 0.46 2.07 -9.27
N ALA A 109 -0.29 1.41 -8.41
CA ALA A 109 -1.67 1.03 -8.67
C ALA A 109 -2.60 1.89 -7.82
N LEU A 110 -3.56 2.55 -8.46
CA LEU A 110 -4.54 3.38 -7.80
C LEU A 110 -5.91 2.76 -8.00
N PHE A 111 -6.73 2.74 -6.97
CA PHE A 111 -8.07 2.16 -7.04
C PHE A 111 -9.07 3.06 -6.30
N HIS A 112 -10.36 2.86 -6.60
CA HIS A 112 -11.44 3.76 -6.19
C HIS A 112 -11.21 5.23 -6.60
N GLY A 113 -11.88 6.17 -5.93
CA GLY A 113 -11.82 7.61 -6.19
C GLY A 113 -12.73 8.07 -7.32
N SER A 114 -13.18 9.32 -7.21
CA SER A 114 -14.00 9.97 -8.24
C SER A 114 -13.24 10.12 -9.57
N PHE A 115 -13.96 10.32 -10.68
CA PHE A 115 -13.36 10.62 -11.98
C PHE A 115 -12.37 11.79 -11.90
N HIS A 116 -12.74 12.84 -11.16
CA HIS A 116 -11.90 14.02 -10.97
C HIS A 116 -10.62 13.68 -10.19
N THR A 117 -10.73 12.96 -9.08
CA THR A 117 -9.58 12.50 -8.27
C THR A 117 -8.63 11.63 -9.10
N ARG A 118 -9.17 10.66 -9.87
CA ARG A 118 -8.41 9.79 -10.77
C ARG A 118 -7.67 10.57 -11.85
N THR A 119 -8.33 11.57 -12.44
CA THR A 119 -7.73 12.44 -13.46
C THR A 119 -6.59 13.27 -12.88
N MET A 120 -6.80 13.90 -11.72
CA MET A 120 -5.77 14.67 -11.04
C MET A 120 -4.57 13.80 -10.67
N ALA A 121 -4.81 12.60 -10.12
CA ALA A 121 -3.74 11.66 -9.78
C ALA A 121 -2.92 11.26 -11.02
N LYS A 122 -3.57 10.95 -12.15
CA LYS A 122 -2.87 10.66 -13.41
C LYS A 122 -1.98 11.81 -13.87
N LEU A 123 -2.47 13.05 -13.83
CA LEU A 123 -1.69 14.23 -14.21
C LEU A 123 -0.48 14.44 -13.27
N MET A 124 -0.68 14.27 -11.97
CA MET A 124 0.40 14.35 -10.97
C MET A 124 1.48 13.29 -11.22
N MET A 125 1.08 12.06 -11.52
CA MET A 125 2.00 10.96 -11.80
C MET A 125 2.75 11.14 -13.13
N ALA A 126 2.08 11.68 -14.15
CA ALA A 126 2.74 12.06 -15.39
C ALA A 126 3.79 13.15 -15.15
N GLY A 127 3.45 14.18 -14.36
CA GLY A 127 4.38 15.22 -13.93
C GLY A 127 5.59 14.65 -13.18
N LEU A 128 5.37 13.69 -12.29
CA LEU A 128 6.43 12.96 -11.60
C LEU A 128 7.35 12.19 -12.56
N SER A 129 6.80 11.50 -13.57
CA SER A 129 7.61 10.77 -14.56
C SER A 129 8.50 11.70 -15.37
N VAL A 130 7.96 12.86 -15.80
CA VAL A 130 8.69 13.83 -16.62
C VAL A 130 9.70 14.63 -15.78
N LEU A 131 9.27 15.20 -14.66
CA LEU A 131 10.03 16.21 -13.92
C LEU A 131 10.92 15.61 -12.83
N ALA A 132 10.49 14.52 -12.19
CA ALA A 132 11.30 13.83 -11.18
C ALA A 132 12.19 12.73 -11.78
N ARG A 133 12.23 12.61 -13.12
CA ARG A 133 13.01 11.61 -13.88
C ARG A 133 12.77 10.17 -13.41
N LEU A 134 11.55 9.88 -12.96
CA LEU A 134 11.14 8.54 -12.58
C LEU A 134 11.06 7.67 -13.83
N ARG A 135 12.09 6.86 -14.03
CA ARG A 135 12.16 5.86 -15.11
C ARG A 135 11.52 4.57 -14.65
N ASP A 136 10.77 3.94 -15.55
CA ASP A 136 10.16 2.62 -15.34
C ASP A 136 9.27 2.51 -14.08
N ASN A 137 8.38 3.49 -13.93
CA ASN A 137 7.34 3.53 -12.89
C ASN A 137 5.95 3.58 -13.54
N PRO A 138 5.45 2.46 -14.11
CA PRO A 138 4.13 2.43 -14.71
C PRO A 138 3.05 2.73 -13.66
N VAL A 139 2.01 3.45 -14.10
CA VAL A 139 0.88 3.86 -13.26
C VAL A 139 -0.41 3.36 -13.88
N ALA A 140 -1.24 2.67 -13.10
CA ALA A 140 -2.52 2.12 -13.56
C ALA A 140 -3.66 2.37 -12.56
N LEU A 141 -4.87 2.51 -13.10
CA LEU A 141 -6.11 2.68 -12.33
C LEU A 141 -6.92 1.38 -12.37
N PHE A 142 -7.51 0.99 -11.25
CA PHE A 142 -8.29 -0.23 -11.11
C PHE A 142 -9.68 0.03 -10.52
N GLY A 143 -10.60 -0.92 -10.72
CA GLY A 143 -11.93 -0.89 -10.13
C GLY A 143 -11.90 -1.27 -8.65
N SER A 144 -11.00 -2.20 -8.29
CA SER A 144 -10.90 -2.75 -6.94
C SER A 144 -9.46 -2.85 -6.41
N GLU A 145 -9.32 -3.02 -5.10
CA GLU A 145 -8.04 -3.29 -4.45
C GLU A 145 -7.44 -4.63 -4.93
N ALA A 146 -8.27 -5.65 -5.14
CA ALA A 146 -7.82 -6.98 -5.55
C ALA A 146 -7.13 -6.96 -6.92
N GLU A 147 -7.72 -6.29 -7.90
CA GLU A 147 -7.13 -6.10 -9.24
C GLU A 147 -5.81 -5.32 -9.17
N ALA A 148 -5.79 -4.24 -8.40
CA ALA A 148 -4.60 -3.41 -8.20
C ALA A 148 -3.45 -4.22 -7.57
N ARG A 149 -3.75 -5.03 -6.55
CA ARG A 149 -2.79 -5.92 -5.90
C ARG A 149 -2.26 -6.99 -6.87
N ALA A 150 -3.14 -7.63 -7.63
CA ALA A 150 -2.75 -8.64 -8.62
C ALA A 150 -1.78 -8.06 -9.66
N TRP A 151 -2.05 -6.84 -10.14
CA TRP A 151 -1.16 -6.16 -11.08
C TRP A 151 0.20 -5.81 -10.47
N LEU A 152 0.23 -5.30 -9.23
CA LEU A 152 1.48 -5.01 -8.53
C LEU A 152 2.31 -6.26 -8.26
N LEU A 153 1.67 -7.39 -7.95
CA LEU A 153 2.35 -8.65 -7.76
C LEU A 153 3.04 -9.11 -9.06
N GLU A 154 2.36 -9.00 -10.20
CA GLU A 154 2.98 -9.33 -11.49
C GLU A 154 4.13 -8.36 -11.82
N ARG A 155 3.95 -7.07 -11.50
CA ARG A 155 5.01 -6.08 -11.64
C ARG A 155 6.24 -6.44 -10.80
N HIS A 156 6.04 -6.85 -9.55
CA HIS A 156 7.12 -7.30 -8.66
C HIS A 156 7.87 -8.49 -9.28
N ARG A 157 7.16 -9.51 -9.76
CA ARG A 157 7.78 -10.69 -10.41
C ARG A 157 8.63 -10.30 -11.61
N LYS A 158 8.15 -9.38 -12.44
CA LYS A 158 8.89 -8.87 -13.60
C LYS A 158 10.20 -8.21 -13.18
N ILE A 159 10.17 -7.28 -12.21
CA ILE A 159 11.35 -6.56 -11.71
C ILE A 159 12.37 -7.55 -11.11
N THR A 160 11.91 -8.48 -10.28
CA THR A 160 12.77 -9.46 -9.63
C THR A 160 13.42 -10.42 -10.65
N ARG A 161 12.69 -10.79 -11.72
CA ARG A 161 13.24 -11.58 -12.82
C ARG A 161 14.32 -10.81 -13.59
N GLU A 162 14.06 -9.55 -13.92
CA GLU A 162 15.04 -8.67 -14.61
C GLU A 162 16.32 -8.54 -13.79
N ALA A 163 16.20 -8.24 -12.49
CA ALA A 163 17.35 -8.14 -11.59
C ALA A 163 18.18 -9.44 -11.48
N ARG A 164 17.51 -10.60 -11.53
CA ARG A 164 18.21 -11.90 -11.52
C ARG A 164 19.00 -12.14 -12.81
N VAL A 165 18.44 -11.78 -13.97
CA VAL A 165 19.11 -11.95 -15.26
C VAL A 165 20.33 -11.03 -15.36
N GLU A 166 20.20 -9.77 -14.91
CA GLU A 166 21.31 -8.83 -14.84
C GLU A 166 22.44 -9.35 -13.93
N ALA A 167 22.11 -9.87 -12.75
CA ALA A 167 23.09 -10.43 -11.82
C ALA A 167 23.80 -11.71 -12.34
N GLN A 168 23.20 -12.44 -13.28
CA GLN A 168 23.80 -13.64 -13.90
C GLN A 168 24.68 -13.31 -15.10
N SER A 169 24.61 -12.08 -15.61
CA SER A 169 25.34 -11.62 -16.80
C SER A 169 26.55 -10.74 -16.44
N ALA A 170 26.74 -10.44 -15.16
CA ALA A 170 27.83 -9.65 -14.59
C ALA A 170 28.86 -10.55 -13.91
#